data_AF-A0A963T076-F1
#
_entry.id   AF-A0A963T076-F1
#
_cell.length_a   1.000
_cell.length_b   1.000
_cell.length_c   1.000
_cell.angle_alpha   90.00
_cell.angle_beta   90.00
_cell.angle_gamma   90.00
#
_symmetry.space_group_name_H-M   'P 1'
#
loop_
_entity.id
_entity.type
_entity.pdbx_description
1 polymer ?
#
loop_
_entity_poly.entity_id
_entity_poly.type
_entity_poly.pdbx_seq_one_letter_code
_entity_poly.pdbx_strand_id
1 'polypeptide(L)'
;MDERWLAVLARITPQQPIDLETVICGSENPAAPTPDREFIAAICPAPAPSAELWCRSENDLSYLGVRLTAPLADNALTALRLASAALERGITPIILTTLNNSGFERFGFRVERILGDTDAERSAFEEELKRFWNMAIVVDAAEVALLG
;
A
#
# COMPACT_ATOMS: atom_id res chain seq x y z
N MET A 1 -18.19 14.05 -4.89
CA MET A 1 -17.43 12.98 -5.56
C MET A 1 -15.97 13.26 -5.27
N ASP A 2 -15.21 12.29 -4.75
CA ASP A 2 -13.82 12.54 -4.31
C ASP A 2 -12.87 12.64 -5.52
N GLU A 3 -12.40 13.85 -5.82
CA GLU A 3 -11.50 14.15 -6.95
C GLU A 3 -10.18 13.38 -6.90
N ARG A 4 -9.76 12.94 -5.70
CA ARG A 4 -8.54 12.16 -5.50
C ARG A 4 -8.57 10.84 -6.27
N TRP A 5 -9.70 10.15 -6.26
CA TRP A 5 -9.82 8.86 -6.94
C TRP A 5 -9.99 9.00 -8.46
N LEU A 6 -10.56 10.11 -8.92
CA LEU A 6 -10.54 10.45 -10.35
C LEU A 6 -9.10 10.68 -10.84
N ALA A 7 -8.27 11.34 -10.03
CA ALA A 7 -6.85 11.51 -10.33
C ALA A 7 -6.08 10.18 -10.33
N VAL A 8 -6.43 9.24 -9.45
CA VAL A 8 -5.89 7.86 -9.47
C VAL A 8 -6.28 7.16 -10.76
N LEU A 9 -7.58 7.13 -11.13
CA LEU A 9 -8.04 6.52 -12.38
C LEU A 9 -7.29 7.06 -13.60
N ALA A 10 -7.09 8.37 -13.68
CA ALA A 10 -6.39 9.01 -14.79
C ALA A 10 -4.91 8.59 -14.93
N ARG A 11 -4.29 8.06 -13.86
CA ARG A 11 -2.90 7.58 -13.87
C ARG A 11 -2.76 6.11 -14.21
N ILE A 12 -3.86 5.35 -14.26
CA ILE A 12 -3.82 3.92 -14.54
C ILE A 12 -3.62 3.73 -16.04
N THR A 13 -2.38 3.49 -16.41
CA THR A 13 -1.98 3.07 -17.76
C THR A 13 -1.34 1.68 -17.71
N PRO A 14 -1.57 0.83 -18.72
CA PRO A 14 -0.88 -0.46 -18.82
C PRO A 14 0.63 -0.30 -19.04
N GLN A 15 1.08 0.86 -19.50
CA GLN A 15 2.49 1.16 -19.72
C GLN A 15 3.20 1.39 -18.38
N GLN A 16 4.24 0.60 -18.11
CA GLN A 16 5.02 0.77 -16.89
C GLN A 16 6.02 1.93 -17.06
N PRO A 17 6.25 2.77 -16.03
CA PRO A 17 7.39 3.67 -16.02
C PRO A 17 8.67 2.88 -16.26
N ILE A 18 9.53 3.40 -17.13
CA ILE A 18 10.83 2.80 -17.39
C ILE A 18 11.66 2.91 -16.11
N ASP A 19 12.24 1.80 -15.66
CA ASP A 19 13.18 1.81 -14.54
C ASP A 19 14.45 2.53 -14.98
N LEU A 20 14.62 3.78 -14.53
CA LEU A 20 15.75 4.61 -14.88
C LEU A 20 17.07 4.02 -14.40
N GLU A 21 17.09 3.25 -13.30
CA GLU A 21 18.31 2.60 -12.84
C GLU A 21 18.79 1.56 -13.85
N THR A 22 17.87 0.79 -14.44
CA THR A 22 18.24 -0.18 -15.50
C THR A 22 18.72 0.48 -16.78
N VAL A 23 18.23 1.69 -17.08
CA VAL A 23 18.58 2.44 -18.30
C VAL A 23 19.87 3.24 -18.12
N ILE A 24 20.11 3.80 -16.94
CA ILE A 24 21.26 4.65 -16.64
C ILE A 24 22.47 3.82 -16.23
N CYS A 25 22.26 2.78 -15.40
CA CYS A 25 23.34 1.97 -14.84
C CYS A 25 23.58 0.67 -15.63
N GLY A 26 22.75 0.36 -16.63
CA GLY A 26 22.79 -0.91 -17.36
C GLY A 26 22.31 -2.10 -16.50
N SER A 27 22.23 -3.30 -17.09
CA SER A 27 21.85 -4.53 -16.36
C SER A 27 22.91 -5.02 -15.35
N GLU A 28 23.85 -4.15 -14.97
CA GLU A 28 24.79 -4.41 -13.90
C GLU A 28 24.08 -4.02 -12.61
N ASN A 29 23.60 -5.05 -11.91
CA ASN A 29 22.99 -4.99 -10.59
C ASN A 29 23.73 -3.93 -9.73
N PRO A 30 23.16 -2.74 -9.49
CA PRO A 30 23.81 -1.78 -8.63
C PRO A 30 23.93 -2.46 -7.27
N ALA A 31 25.16 -2.47 -6.73
CA ALA A 31 25.51 -3.16 -5.51
C ALA A 31 24.40 -3.02 -4.46
N ALA A 32 23.98 -4.17 -3.90
CA ALA A 32 23.00 -4.22 -2.82
C ALA A 32 23.30 -3.09 -1.81
N PRO A 33 22.30 -2.31 -1.37
CA PRO A 33 22.52 -1.23 -0.43
C PRO A 33 23.24 -1.80 0.80
N THR A 34 24.44 -1.30 1.06
CA THR A 34 25.16 -1.64 2.30
C THR A 34 24.30 -1.15 3.47
N PRO A 35 24.14 -1.96 4.53
CA PRO A 35 23.26 -1.66 5.66
C PRO A 35 23.77 -0.53 6.58
N ASP A 36 24.75 0.26 6.15
CA ASP A 36 25.55 1.12 7.05
C ASP A 36 25.11 2.59 7.06
N ARG A 37 23.87 2.89 6.68
CA ARG A 37 23.25 4.15 7.09
C ARG A 37 22.37 3.89 8.30
N GLU A 38 23.02 3.92 9.46
CA GLU A 38 22.36 4.12 10.75
C GLU A 38 21.49 5.38 10.63
N PHE A 39 20.19 5.17 10.41
CA PHE A 39 19.21 6.21 10.65
C PHE A 39 19.22 6.43 12.16
N ILE A 40 19.96 7.44 12.63
CA ILE A 40 19.88 7.87 14.02
C ILE A 40 18.49 8.48 14.20
N ALA A 41 17.51 7.64 14.51
CA ALA A 41 16.25 8.10 15.07
C ALA A 41 16.59 8.70 16.43
N ALA A 42 16.58 10.03 16.52
CA ALA A 42 16.67 10.71 17.80
C ALA A 42 15.55 10.15 18.70
N ILE A 43 15.94 9.49 19.80
CA ILE A 43 15.01 9.02 20.82
C ILE A 43 14.48 10.26 21.54
N CYS A 44 13.49 10.90 20.94
CA CYS A 44 12.66 11.88 21.63
C CYS A 44 11.67 11.10 22.52
N PRO A 45 11.44 11.50 23.78
CA PRO A 45 10.31 10.99 24.53
C PRO A 45 9.04 11.32 23.74
N ALA A 46 8.43 10.29 23.16
CA ALA A 46 7.26 10.46 22.31
C ALA A 46 6.14 11.06 23.19
N PRO A 47 5.56 12.22 22.82
CA PRO A 47 4.37 12.70 23.50
C PRO A 47 3.28 11.63 23.39
N ALA A 48 2.47 11.48 24.45
CA ALA A 48 1.32 10.58 24.41
C ALA A 48 0.45 10.93 23.17
N PRO A 49 0.03 9.94 22.38
CA PRO A 49 -0.73 10.20 21.16
C PRO A 49 -2.02 10.96 21.52
N SER A 50 -2.27 12.06 20.82
CA SER A 50 -3.48 12.87 21.04
C SER A 50 -4.72 12.06 20.71
N ALA A 51 -5.65 11.95 21.68
CA ALA A 51 -6.95 11.30 21.48
C ALA A 51 -7.79 11.99 20.39
N GLU A 52 -7.54 13.28 20.12
CA GLU A 52 -8.26 14.02 19.08
C GLU A 52 -7.81 13.67 17.66
N LEU A 53 -6.58 13.17 17.45
CA LEU A 53 -6.16 12.64 16.14
C LEU A 53 -6.97 11.39 15.73
N TRP A 54 -7.65 10.78 16.71
CA TRP A 54 -8.46 9.57 16.56
C TRP A 54 -9.96 9.85 16.70
N CYS A 55 -10.37 11.10 16.92
CA CYS A 55 -11.77 11.48 16.98
C CYS A 55 -12.30 11.63 15.55
N ARG A 56 -12.75 10.52 14.97
CA ARG A 56 -13.28 10.50 13.60
C ARG A 56 -14.78 10.84 13.58
N SER A 57 -15.20 11.60 12.56
CA SER A 57 -16.62 11.90 12.32
C SER A 57 -17.27 10.72 11.60
N GLU A 58 -18.52 10.38 11.93
CA GLU A 58 -19.29 9.24 11.41
C GLU A 58 -19.41 9.10 9.88
N ASN A 59 -18.95 10.09 9.10
CA ASN A 59 -18.78 10.01 7.64
C ASN A 59 -17.50 9.26 7.21
N ASP A 60 -17.04 8.34 8.05
CA ASP A 60 -15.73 7.72 7.96
C ASP A 60 -15.58 6.89 6.69
N LEU A 61 -14.58 7.25 5.89
CA LEU A 61 -14.11 6.44 4.77
C LEU A 61 -13.85 5.02 5.29
N SER A 62 -14.59 4.05 4.74
CA SER A 62 -14.40 2.65 5.08
C SER A 62 -13.10 2.18 4.44
N TYR A 63 -12.11 1.84 5.27
CA TYR A 63 -10.81 1.36 4.78
C TYR A 63 -10.89 -0.13 4.45
N LEU A 64 -10.41 -0.48 3.25
CA LEU A 64 -10.32 -1.86 2.78
C LEU A 64 -8.84 -2.24 2.72
N GLY A 65 -8.44 -3.27 3.45
CA GLY A 65 -7.10 -3.84 3.27
C GLY A 65 -7.07 -4.75 2.04
N VAL A 66 -6.00 -4.65 1.26
CA VAL A 66 -5.76 -5.50 0.08
C VAL A 66 -4.41 -6.17 0.26
N ARG A 67 -4.42 -7.46 0.59
CA ARG A 67 -3.21 -8.24 0.85
C ARG A 67 -2.55 -8.63 -0.47
N LEU A 68 -1.25 -8.36 -0.56
CA LEU A 68 -0.40 -8.68 -1.70
C LEU A 68 0.87 -9.39 -1.21
N THR A 69 0.90 -10.71 -1.29
CA THR A 69 2.06 -11.52 -0.85
C THR A 69 2.96 -11.95 -1.99
N ALA A 70 2.47 -11.90 -3.23
CA ALA A 70 3.21 -12.25 -4.45
C ALA A 70 2.90 -11.23 -5.56
N PRO A 71 3.83 -11.00 -6.51
CA PRO A 71 3.58 -10.11 -7.64
C PRO A 71 2.37 -10.56 -8.47
N LEU A 72 1.51 -9.63 -8.90
CA LEU A 72 0.41 -9.94 -9.81
C LEU A 72 0.88 -9.84 -11.27
N ALA A 73 0.20 -10.59 -12.14
CA ALA A 73 0.43 -10.51 -13.58
C ALA A 73 0.03 -9.15 -14.17
N ASP A 74 -1.05 -8.54 -13.68
CA ASP A 74 -1.54 -7.23 -14.14
C ASP A 74 -1.98 -6.34 -12.97
N ASN A 75 -1.03 -5.53 -12.49
CA ASN A 75 -1.29 -4.52 -11.47
C ASN A 75 -2.22 -3.40 -11.96
N ALA A 76 -2.25 -3.09 -13.26
CA ALA A 76 -3.05 -1.99 -13.79
C ALA A 76 -4.54 -2.34 -13.77
N LEU A 77 -4.90 -3.57 -14.19
CA LEU A 77 -6.27 -4.06 -14.12
C LEU A 77 -6.78 -4.10 -12.68
N THR A 78 -5.95 -4.59 -11.75
CA THR A 78 -6.33 -4.66 -10.33
C THR A 78 -6.48 -3.26 -9.73
N ALA A 79 -5.56 -2.35 -10.04
CA ALA A 79 -5.65 -0.95 -9.62
C ALA A 79 -6.92 -0.27 -10.16
N LEU A 80 -7.31 -0.56 -11.41
CA LEU A 80 -8.52 0.00 -12.01
C LEU A 80 -9.75 -0.43 -11.21
N ARG A 81 -9.87 -1.72 -10.89
CA ARG A 81 -10.99 -2.26 -10.13
C ARG A 81 -11.07 -1.67 -8.72
N LEU A 82 -9.92 -1.55 -8.04
CA LEU A 82 -9.87 -0.96 -6.71
C LEU A 82 -10.23 0.53 -6.73
N ALA A 83 -9.76 1.29 -7.70
CA ALA A 83 -10.10 2.70 -7.86
C ALA A 83 -11.58 2.92 -8.21
N SER A 84 -12.15 2.06 -9.07
CA SER A 84 -13.60 2.05 -9.34
C SER A 84 -14.39 1.74 -8.08
N ALA A 85 -14.00 0.73 -7.31
CA ALA A 85 -14.66 0.40 -6.05
C ALA A 85 -14.59 1.55 -5.04
N ALA A 86 -13.45 2.25 -4.97
CA ALA A 86 -13.28 3.42 -4.13
C ALA A 86 -14.24 4.56 -4.50
N LEU A 87 -14.40 4.83 -5.80
CA LEU A 87 -15.34 5.84 -6.30
C LEU A 87 -16.81 5.46 -6.08
N GLU A 88 -17.16 4.21 -6.36
CA GLU A 88 -18.55 3.73 -6.30
C GLU A 88 -19.04 3.53 -4.88
N ARG A 89 -18.18 2.98 -4.00
CA ARG A 89 -18.56 2.54 -2.65
C ARG A 89 -18.03 3.44 -1.54
N GLY A 90 -17.24 4.46 -1.87
CA GLY A 90 -16.63 5.36 -0.88
C GLY A 90 -15.62 4.67 0.02
N ILE A 91 -15.04 3.56 -0.43
CA ILE A 91 -14.01 2.82 0.33
C ILE A 91 -12.62 3.36 -0.02
N THR A 92 -11.67 3.27 0.92
CA THR A 92 -10.26 3.59 0.66
C THR A 92 -9.41 2.32 0.73
N PRO A 93 -9.01 1.76 -0.42
CA PRO A 93 -8.07 0.64 -0.48
C PRO A 93 -6.69 0.99 0.08
N ILE A 94 -6.16 0.13 0.93
CA ILE A 94 -4.80 0.18 1.44
C ILE A 94 -4.13 -1.15 1.10
N ILE A 95 -3.04 -1.08 0.35
CA ILE A 95 -2.29 -2.27 -0.06
C ILE A 95 -1.40 -2.70 1.10
N LEU A 96 -1.54 -3.94 1.54
CA LEU A 96 -0.73 -4.57 2.59
C LEU A 96 0.20 -5.58 1.92
N THR A 97 1.50 -5.39 2.01
CA THR A 97 2.45 -6.20 1.21
C THR A 97 3.68 -6.63 1.98
N THR A 98 4.20 -7.82 1.70
CA THR A 98 5.54 -8.27 2.14
C THR A 98 6.61 -8.00 1.09
N LEU A 99 6.22 -7.57 -0.12
CA LEU A 99 7.13 -7.29 -1.22
C LEU A 99 7.89 -5.97 -1.00
N ASN A 100 9.11 -5.89 -1.53
CA ASN A 100 9.88 -4.63 -1.53
C ASN A 100 9.25 -3.55 -2.41
N ASN A 101 8.54 -3.95 -3.46
CA ASN A 101 7.82 -3.07 -4.37
C ASN A 101 6.50 -3.74 -4.76
N SER A 102 5.36 -3.08 -4.50
CA SER A 102 4.05 -3.62 -4.85
C SER A 102 3.65 -3.33 -6.30
N GLY A 103 4.18 -2.24 -6.86
CA GLY A 103 3.80 -1.69 -8.17
C GLY A 103 2.49 -0.90 -8.16
N PHE A 104 1.85 -0.74 -7.00
CA PHE A 104 0.64 0.08 -6.83
C PHE A 104 0.94 1.54 -6.46
N GLU A 105 2.14 1.80 -5.93
CA GLU A 105 2.63 3.13 -5.56
C GLU A 105 2.55 4.10 -6.75
N ARG A 106 2.91 3.61 -7.95
CA ARG A 106 2.89 4.40 -9.20
C ARG A 106 1.51 4.93 -9.58
N PHE A 107 0.45 4.25 -9.15
CA PHE A 107 -0.93 4.65 -9.41
C PHE A 107 -1.47 5.59 -8.33
N GLY A 108 -0.72 5.79 -7.24
CA GLY A 108 -1.10 6.66 -6.12
C GLY A 108 -1.86 5.94 -5.00
N PHE A 109 -1.80 4.61 -4.94
CA PHE A 109 -2.35 3.85 -3.81
C PHE A 109 -1.47 4.01 -2.57
N ARG A 110 -2.10 3.93 -1.39
CA ARG A 110 -1.38 3.79 -0.13
C ARG A 110 -0.91 2.35 0.01
N VAL A 111 0.38 2.18 0.30
CA VAL A 111 1.02 0.87 0.49
C VAL A 111 1.65 0.84 1.87
N GLU A 112 1.31 -0.18 2.66
CA GLU A 112 1.89 -0.47 3.96
C GLU A 112 2.65 -1.79 3.86
N ARG A 113 3.94 -1.75 4.21
CA ARG A 113 4.80 -2.94 4.17
C ARG A 113 4.69 -3.70 5.48
N ILE A 114 4.28 -4.96 5.40
CA ILE A 114 4.25 -5.88 6.53
C ILE A 114 5.68 -6.34 6.82
N LEU A 115 6.14 -6.09 8.04
CA LEU A 115 7.44 -6.52 8.54
C LEU A 115 7.26 -7.76 9.43
N GLY A 116 8.28 -8.61 9.48
CA GLY A 116 8.31 -9.82 10.30
C GLY A 116 9.04 -10.96 9.61
N ASP A 117 9.85 -11.67 10.38
CA ASP A 117 10.64 -12.81 9.90
C ASP A 117 9.81 -14.09 9.92
N THR A 118 8.85 -14.17 10.85
CA THR A 118 7.90 -15.27 10.96
C THR A 118 6.48 -14.88 10.55
N ASP A 119 5.66 -15.86 10.17
CA ASP A 119 4.25 -15.61 9.82
C ASP A 119 3.41 -15.14 11.01
N ALA A 120 3.80 -15.52 12.23
CA ALA A 120 3.16 -15.05 13.45
C ALA A 120 3.40 -13.55 13.69
N GLU A 121 4.64 -13.09 13.50
CA GLU A 121 4.99 -11.66 13.59
C GLU A 121 4.28 -10.84 12.51
N ARG A 122 4.27 -11.33 11.26
CA ARG A 122 3.57 -10.68 10.15
C ARG A 122 2.07 -10.56 10.41
N SER A 123 1.46 -11.61 10.97
CA SER A 123 0.04 -11.62 11.31
C SER A 123 -0.27 -10.62 12.43
N ALA A 124 0.58 -10.55 13.47
CA ALA A 124 0.43 -9.57 14.54
C ALA A 124 0.54 -8.13 14.01
N PHE A 125 1.50 -7.87 13.13
CA PHE A 125 1.67 -6.56 12.50
C PHE A 125 0.50 -6.20 11.57
N GLU A 126 -0.04 -7.17 10.82
CA GLU A 126 -1.26 -6.97 10.03
C GLU A 126 -2.46 -6.58 10.92
N GLU A 127 -2.63 -7.22 12.08
CA GLU A 127 -3.68 -6.89 13.04
C GLU A 127 -3.52 -5.48 13.63
N GLU A 128 -2.29 -5.03 13.87
CA GLU A 128 -2.01 -3.65 14.26
C GLU A 128 -2.40 -2.66 13.16
N LEU A 129 -2.05 -2.95 11.90
CA LEU A 129 -2.44 -2.13 10.75
C LEU A 129 -3.96 -2.10 10.55
N LYS A 130 -4.66 -3.22 10.74
CA LYS A 130 -6.13 -3.27 10.70
C LYS A 130 -6.74 -2.31 11.72
N ARG A 131 -6.25 -2.33 12.97
CA ARG A 131 -6.72 -1.42 14.03
C ARG A 131 -6.38 0.03 13.75
N PHE A 132 -5.14 0.30 13.32
CA PHE A 132 -4.65 1.65 13.01
C PHE A 132 -5.49 2.31 11.92
N TRP A 133 -5.78 1.58 10.85
CA TRP A 133 -6.58 2.09 9.74
C TRP A 133 -8.09 1.97 9.96
N ASN A 134 -8.53 1.25 10.99
CA ASN A 134 -9.92 0.85 11.19
C ASN A 134 -10.48 0.06 10.00
N MET A 135 -9.72 -0.93 9.53
CA MET A 135 -10.14 -1.83 8.44
C MET A 135 -11.07 -2.90 9.00
N ALA A 136 -12.26 -3.01 8.42
CA ALA A 136 -13.19 -4.10 8.76
C ALA A 136 -12.87 -5.39 7.99
N ILE A 137 -12.28 -5.28 6.80
CA ILE A 137 -12.09 -6.39 5.87
C ILE A 137 -10.70 -6.29 5.23
N VAL A 138 -10.03 -7.42 5.09
CA VAL A 138 -8.82 -7.57 4.27
C VAL A 138 -9.07 -8.67 3.25
N VAL A 139 -8.93 -8.33 1.97
CA VAL A 139 -9.12 -9.26 0.83
C VAL A 139 -7.78 -9.56 0.17
N ASP A 140 -7.68 -10.69 -0.52
CA ASP A 140 -6.49 -11.00 -1.32
C ASP A 140 -6.52 -10.25 -2.67
N ALA A 141 -5.40 -9.66 -3.07
CA ALA A 141 -5.28 -8.94 -4.33
C ALA A 141 -5.51 -9.84 -5.55
N ALA A 142 -5.14 -11.14 -5.47
CA ALA A 142 -5.41 -12.11 -6.53
C ALA A 142 -6.92 -12.37 -6.69
N GLU A 143 -7.69 -12.35 -5.60
CA GLU A 143 -9.15 -12.49 -5.66
C GLU A 143 -9.81 -11.25 -6.28
N VAL A 144 -9.30 -10.05 -5.97
CA VAL A 144 -9.78 -8.82 -6.60
C VAL A 144 -9.52 -8.82 -8.12
N ALA A 145 -8.38 -9.39 -8.53
CA ALA A 145 -8.05 -9.59 -9.95
C ALA A 145 -8.98 -10.61 -10.64
N LEU A 146 -9.80 -11.36 -9.91
CA LEU A 146 -10.82 -12.26 -10.46
C LEU A 146 -12.24 -11.66 -10.46
N LEU A 147 -12.50 -10.57 -9.73
CA LEU A 147 -13.81 -9.90 -9.72
C LEU A 147 -14.08 -9.17 -11.04
N GLY A 148 -14.85 -9.80 -11.92
CA GLY A 148 -15.34 -9.27 -13.20
C GLY A 148 -16.66 -9.89 -13.60
#